data_AF-A0A1M7QVR7-F1
#
_entry.id   AF-A0A1M7QVR7-F1
#
_cell.length_a   1.000
_cell.length_b   1.000
_cell.length_c   1.000
_cell.angle_alpha   90.00
_cell.angle_beta   90.00
_cell.angle_gamma   90.00
#
_symmetry.space_group_name_H-M   'P 1'
#
loop_
_entity.id
_entity.type
_entity.pdbx_description
1 polymer ?
#
loop_
_entity_poly.entity_id
_entity_poly.type
_entity_poly.pdbx_seq_one_letter_code
_entity_poly.pdbx_strand_id
1 'polypeptide(L)'
;MKLCGVKIPDDIEIPEIDPESKAELDELRTSSIREREERKRRLADSPLAPFIAKMKVAPLPPDADKPLTFNVEGLRDLSPWARARILYVMRDQVSD
;
A
#
# COMPACT_ATOMS: atom_id res chain seq x y z
N MET A 1 12.33 -12.24 -4.13
CA MET A 1 11.44 -11.17 -3.66
C MET A 1 10.64 -10.58 -4.82
N LYS A 2 9.31 -10.67 -4.74
CA LYS A 2 8.37 -10.01 -5.64
C LYS A 2 7.54 -9.02 -4.84
N LEU A 3 7.41 -7.79 -5.30
CA LEU A 3 6.54 -6.78 -4.71
C LEU A 3 5.35 -6.55 -5.63
N CYS A 4 4.14 -6.74 -5.12
CA CYS A 4 2.90 -6.58 -5.89
C CYS A 4 2.94 -7.37 -7.22
N GLY A 5 3.38 -8.62 -7.16
CA GLY A 5 3.51 -9.50 -8.33
C GLY A 5 4.69 -9.21 -9.27
N VAL A 6 5.50 -8.18 -8.99
CA VAL A 6 6.65 -7.79 -9.82
C VAL A 6 7.95 -8.24 -9.16
N LYS A 7 8.81 -8.96 -9.88
CA LYS A 7 10.13 -9.38 -9.37
C LYS A 7 11.00 -8.14 -9.16
N ILE A 8 11.47 -7.95 -7.93
CA ILE A 8 12.48 -6.92 -7.65
C ILE A 8 13.84 -7.46 -8.10
N PRO A 9 14.55 -6.75 -8.98
CA PRO A 9 15.90 -7.11 -9.37
C PRO A 9 16.90 -7.04 -8.21
N ASP A 10 17.83 -7.99 -8.16
CA ASP A 10 18.86 -8.07 -7.11
C ASP A 10 19.92 -6.95 -7.21
N ASP A 11 19.94 -6.18 -8.31
CA ASP A 11 20.84 -5.03 -8.51
C ASP A 11 20.34 -3.73 -7.83
N ILE A 12 19.12 -3.73 -7.25
CA ILE A 12 18.60 -2.57 -6.52
C ILE A 12 19.15 -2.60 -5.09
N GLU A 13 19.96 -1.60 -4.77
CA GLU A 13 20.40 -1.37 -3.39
C GLU A 13 19.20 -1.00 -2.49
N ILE A 14 19.01 -1.78 -1.43
CA ILE A 14 17.99 -1.58 -0.40
C ILE A 14 18.72 -1.55 0.95
N PRO A 15 18.95 -0.37 1.54
CA PRO A 15 19.60 -0.27 2.84
C PRO A 15 18.70 -0.81 3.94
N GLU A 16 19.30 -1.29 5.02
CA GLU A 16 18.55 -1.63 6.23
C GLU A 16 17.97 -0.36 6.87
N ILE A 17 16.69 -0.46 7.26
CA ILE A 17 16.04 0.61 8.02
C ILE A 17 16.45 0.48 9.49
N ASP A 18 16.86 1.60 10.09
CA ASP A 18 17.18 1.69 11.52
C ASP A 18 15.95 1.33 12.39
N PRO A 19 16.17 0.83 13.62
CA PRO A 19 15.08 0.35 14.46
C PRO A 19 14.08 1.44 14.88
N GLU A 20 14.50 2.70 14.96
CA GLU A 20 13.64 3.84 15.32
C GLU A 20 12.67 4.15 14.16
N SER A 21 13.21 4.33 12.94
CA SER A 21 12.40 4.50 11.73
C SER A 21 11.47 3.30 11.49
N LYS A 22 11.90 2.07 11.80
CA LYS A 22 11.01 0.88 11.71
C LYS A 22 9.81 1.01 12.64
N ALA A 23 10.03 1.43 13.88
CA ALA A 23 8.96 1.62 14.86
C ALA A 23 7.96 2.69 14.41
N GLU A 24 8.46 3.83 13.91
CA GLU A 24 7.60 4.89 13.35
C GLU A 24 6.76 4.38 12.17
N LEU A 25 7.37 3.61 11.25
CA LEU A 25 6.67 3.03 10.11
C LEU A 25 5.62 1.99 10.53
N ASP A 26 5.89 1.19 11.57
CA ASP A 26 4.91 0.25 12.11
C ASP A 26 3.74 0.95 12.80
N GLU A 27 3.99 2.06 13.51
CA GLU A 27 2.92 2.88 14.09
C GLU A 27 2.06 3.53 13.01
N LEU A 28 2.69 4.11 11.98
CA LEU A 28 2.00 4.67 10.81
C LEU A 28 1.15 3.60 10.12
N ARG A 29 1.67 2.38 10.00
CA ARG A 29 0.94 1.26 9.40
C ARG A 29 -0.27 0.91 10.26
N THR A 30 -0.07 0.70 11.55
CA THR A 30 -1.11 0.25 12.48
C THR A 30 -2.25 1.27 12.55
N SER A 31 -1.91 2.56 12.63
CA SER A 31 -2.89 3.64 12.58
C SER A 31 -3.65 3.68 11.25
N SER A 32 -2.98 3.49 10.11
CA SER A 32 -3.61 3.45 8.78
C SER A 32 -4.58 2.27 8.60
N ILE A 33 -4.25 1.08 9.12
CA ILE A 33 -5.19 -0.06 9.13
C ILE A 33 -6.42 0.31 9.96
N ARG A 34 -6.20 0.79 11.19
CA ARG A 34 -7.27 1.10 12.13
C ARG A 34 -8.22 2.15 11.57
N GLU A 35 -7.68 3.24 11.00
CA GLU A 35 -8.47 4.30 10.39
C GLU A 35 -9.29 3.77 9.20
N ARG A 36 -8.70 2.89 8.37
CA ARG A 36 -9.41 2.28 7.24
C ARG A 36 -10.55 1.39 7.71
N GLU A 37 -10.35 0.59 8.75
CA GLU A 37 -11.40 -0.25 9.33
C GLU A 37 -12.50 0.58 9.97
N GLU A 38 -12.13 1.61 10.73
CA GLU A 38 -13.08 2.52 11.37
C GLU A 38 -13.91 3.28 10.33
N ARG A 39 -13.28 3.79 9.27
CA ARG A 39 -13.96 4.45 8.16
C ARG A 39 -14.96 3.51 7.48
N LYS A 40 -14.59 2.24 7.26
CA LYS A 40 -15.51 1.22 6.72
C LYS A 40 -16.71 0.99 7.64
N ARG A 41 -16.50 0.88 8.96
CA ARG A 41 -17.59 0.73 9.94
C ARG A 41 -18.51 1.94 9.93
N ARG A 42 -17.96 3.16 10.04
CA ARG A 42 -18.72 4.41 9.98
C ARG A 42 -19.54 4.55 8.69
N LEU A 43 -18.99 4.12 7.55
CA LEU A 43 -19.72 4.11 6.28
C LEU A 43 -20.85 3.08 6.28
N ALA A 44 -20.65 1.90 6.86
CA ALA A 44 -21.70 0.88 6.97
C ALA A 44 -22.83 1.29 7.92
N ASP A 45 -22.49 1.95 9.04
CA ASP A 45 -23.44 2.40 10.05
C ASP A 45 -24.11 3.75 9.72
N SER A 46 -23.68 4.42 8.64
CA SER A 46 -24.19 5.73 8.27
C SER A 46 -25.65 5.64 7.78
N PRO A 47 -26.56 6.51 8.23
CA PRO A 47 -27.89 6.65 7.64
C PRO A 47 -27.86 6.99 6.13
N LEU A 48 -26.73 7.53 5.65
CA LEU A 48 -26.51 7.84 4.24
C LEU A 48 -25.92 6.66 3.44
N ALA A 49 -25.55 5.55 4.09
CA ALA A 49 -25.04 4.34 3.43
C ALA A 49 -25.89 3.88 2.23
N PRO A 50 -27.23 3.78 2.32
CA PRO A 50 -28.06 3.40 1.16
C PRO A 50 -28.09 4.45 0.05
N PHE A 51 -27.81 5.72 0.34
CA PHE A 51 -27.68 6.79 -0.66
C PHE A 51 -26.30 6.76 -1.33
N ILE A 52 -25.23 6.57 -0.55
CA ILE A 52 -23.86 6.41 -1.04
C ILE A 52 -23.74 5.17 -1.92
N ALA A 53 -24.35 4.05 -1.54
CA ALA A 53 -24.39 2.83 -2.35
C ALA A 53 -25.12 3.01 -3.70
N LYS A 54 -26.02 4.00 -3.79
CA LYS A 54 -26.79 4.33 -5.00
C LYS A 54 -26.19 5.49 -5.79
N MET A 55 -25.18 6.19 -5.25
CA MET A 55 -24.45 7.19 -6.03
C MET A 55 -23.81 6.50 -7.23
N LYS A 56 -23.97 7.11 -8.42
CA LYS A 56 -23.23 6.69 -9.61
C LYS A 56 -21.76 7.01 -9.37
N VAL A 57 -21.03 6.05 -8.81
CA VAL A 57 -19.58 6.04 -8.82
C VAL A 57 -19.17 5.73 -10.25
N ALA A 58 -18.12 6.39 -10.75
CA ALA A 58 -17.53 6.02 -12.02
C ALA A 58 -17.22 4.51 -11.99
N PRO A 59 -17.57 3.74 -13.05
CA PRO A 59 -17.24 2.33 -13.08
C PRO A 59 -15.75 2.17 -12.82
N LEU A 60 -15.41 1.20 -11.98
CA LEU A 60 -14.01 0.85 -11.76
C LEU A 60 -13.37 0.59 -13.13
N PRO A 61 -12.17 1.11 -13.37
CA PRO A 61 -11.51 0.86 -14.64
C PRO A 61 -11.28 -0.66 -14.80
N PRO A 62 -11.23 -1.18 -16.03
CA PRO A 62 -11.22 -2.62 -16.29
C PRO A 62 -10.00 -3.36 -15.73
N ASP A 63 -9.00 -2.62 -15.26
CA ASP A 63 -7.80 -3.06 -14.58
C ASP A 63 -7.86 -2.92 -13.05
N ALA A 64 -8.99 -2.50 -12.47
CA ALA A 64 -9.15 -2.36 -11.02
C ALA A 64 -9.05 -3.69 -10.26
N ASP A 65 -9.41 -4.81 -10.91
CA ASP A 65 -9.26 -6.16 -10.35
C ASP A 65 -7.85 -6.73 -10.56
N LYS A 66 -6.99 -6.06 -11.34
CA LYS A 66 -5.61 -6.49 -11.49
C LYS A 66 -4.85 -6.22 -10.19
N PRO A 67 -3.95 -7.13 -9.79
CA PRO A 67 -3.00 -6.83 -8.73
C PRO A 67 -2.31 -5.50 -9.04
N LEU A 68 -2.13 -4.66 -8.01
CA LEU A 68 -1.33 -3.45 -8.15
C LEU A 68 0.00 -3.85 -8.79
N THR A 69 0.39 -3.28 -9.92
CA THR A 69 1.70 -3.58 -10.52
C THR A 69 2.69 -2.52 -10.10
N PHE A 70 3.82 -2.92 -9.53
CA PHE A 70 4.86 -1.99 -9.12
C PHE A 70 5.80 -1.67 -10.29
N ASN A 71 6.05 -0.39 -10.58
CA ASN A 71 7.04 -0.01 -11.59
C ASN A 71 8.46 -0.04 -11.01
N VAL A 72 9.27 -1.00 -11.45
CA VAL A 72 10.67 -1.15 -11.00
C VAL A 72 11.53 0.05 -11.39
N GLU A 73 11.30 0.67 -12.55
CA GLU A 73 12.04 1.87 -12.96
C GLU A 73 11.76 3.04 -12.02
N GLY A 74 10.50 3.22 -11.60
CA GLY A 74 10.15 4.21 -10.58
C GLY A 74 10.80 3.94 -9.22
N LEU A 75 11.07 2.66 -8.88
CA LEU A 75 11.84 2.29 -7.69
C LEU A 75 13.32 2.72 -7.81
N ARG A 76 13.88 2.71 -9.02
CA ARG A 76 15.27 3.12 -9.29
C ARG A 76 15.47 4.62 -9.17
N ASP A 77 14.46 5.40 -9.57
CA ASP A 77 14.48 6.86 -9.46
C ASP A 77 14.44 7.35 -8.01
N LEU A 78 14.09 6.47 -7.06
CA LEU A 78 14.07 6.78 -5.64
C LEU A 78 15.44 6.64 -4.99
N SER A 79 15.68 7.46 -3.97
CA SER A 79 16.84 7.30 -3.10
C SER A 79 16.81 5.93 -2.40
N PRO A 80 17.97 5.31 -2.10
CA PRO A 80 18.02 3.99 -1.45
C PRO A 80 17.14 3.90 -0.19
N TRP A 81 17.14 4.96 0.63
CA TRP A 81 16.28 5.08 1.81
C TRP A 81 14.78 5.07 1.50
N ALA A 82 14.35 5.75 0.43
CA ALA A 82 12.96 5.73 0.02
C ALA A 82 12.53 4.35 -0.50
N ARG A 83 13.43 3.62 -1.18
CA ARG A 83 13.17 2.23 -1.60
C ARG A 83 12.91 1.34 -0.39
N ALA A 84 13.81 1.37 0.60
CA ALA A 84 13.68 0.58 1.82
C ALA A 84 12.34 0.85 2.52
N ARG A 85 11.96 2.12 2.68
CA ARG A 85 10.69 2.51 3.32
C ARG A 85 9.47 2.01 2.55
N ILE A 86 9.44 2.14 1.23
CA ILE A 86 8.33 1.62 0.41
C ILE A 86 8.22 0.11 0.53
N LEU A 87 9.34 -0.61 0.45
CA LEU A 87 9.36 -2.06 0.60
C LEU A 87 8.86 -2.51 1.97
N TYR A 88 9.23 -1.77 3.03
CA TYR A 88 8.75 -2.04 4.37
C TYR A 88 7.25 -1.83 4.52
N VAL A 89 6.73 -0.70 4.03
CA VAL A 89 5.30 -0.37 4.11
C VAL A 89 4.46 -1.35 3.28
N MET A 90 4.99 -1.82 2.15
CA MET A 90 4.30 -2.74 1.25
C MET A 90 4.66 -4.22 1.48
N ARG A 91 5.30 -4.56 2.61
CA ARG A 91 5.76 -5.93 2.93
C ARG A 91 4.67 -7.00 2.85
N ASP A 92 3.42 -6.64 3.17
CA ASP A 92 2.28 -7.56 3.10
C ASP A 92 1.94 -7.96 1.65
N GLN A 93 2.42 -7.19 0.66
CA GLN A 93 2.29 -7.45 -0.78
C GLN A 93 3.58 -8.03 -1.37
N VAL A 94 4.58 -8.29 -0.52
CA VAL A 94 5.79 -9.00 -0.90
C VAL A 94 5.51 -10.50 -0.87
N SER A 95 5.82 -11.18 -1.96
CA SER A 95 5.74 -12.64 -2.11
C SER A 95 7.09 -13.17 -2.58
N ASP A 96 7.40 -14.44 -2.30
CA ASP A 96 8.64 -15.09 -2.78
C ASP A 96 8.59 -15.43 -4.29
#